data_AF-A0A099T3S4-F1
#
_entry.id   AF-A0A099T3S4-F1
#
_cell.length_a   1.000
_cell.length_b   1.000
_cell.length_c   1.000
_cell.angle_alpha   90.00
_cell.angle_beta   90.00
_cell.angle_gamma   90.00
#
_symmetry.space_group_name_H-M   'P 1'
#
loop_
_entity.id
_entity.type
_entity.pdbx_description
1 polymer ?
#
loop_
_entity_poly.entity_id
_entity_poly.type
_entity_poly.pdbx_seq_one_letter_code
_entity_poly.pdbx_strand_id
1 'polypeptide(L)'
;MEGLSERAYAEHAGISRGAVQKARKTDRLVLFADGSINAAASDTRRGSATDPDQQIRARGGLSATGDGPAASGSGSGSGDSTSYIKARTALTVYQAQERQLSIQKKKGVLVDRARAETLVFRLARQERDLWVTWPTRVAALMAAQLSADMEKASDKAVTIETAILQRVLETHVREQLDALADLRVSLE
;
A
#
# COMPACT_ATOMS: atom_id res chain seq x y z
N MET A 1 11.59 48.34 46.09
CA MET A 1 11.66 47.34 45.00
C MET A 1 10.37 47.50 44.21
N GLU A 2 10.42 48.02 42.99
CA GLU A 2 9.20 48.35 42.22
C GLU A 2 8.62 47.06 41.62
N GLY A 3 7.46 46.63 42.13
CA GLY A 3 6.72 45.55 41.51
C GLY A 3 5.82 46.05 40.39
N LEU A 4 5.64 45.21 39.37
CA LEU A 4 4.90 45.55 38.16
C LEU A 4 3.40 45.27 38.33
N SER A 5 2.58 46.11 37.70
CA SER A 5 1.15 45.84 37.54
C SER A 5 0.93 44.70 36.55
N GLU A 6 -0.23 44.04 36.60
CA GLU A 6 -0.58 42.95 35.68
C GLU A 6 -0.44 43.33 34.20
N ARG A 7 -0.75 44.59 33.86
CA ARG A 7 -0.66 45.11 32.49
C ARG A 7 0.80 45.34 32.08
N ALA A 8 1.59 45.94 32.94
CA ALA A 8 3.01 46.18 32.68
C ALA A 8 3.80 44.86 32.57
N TYR A 9 3.43 43.86 33.40
CA TYR A 9 4.02 42.53 33.30
C TYR A 9 3.61 41.78 32.02
N ALA A 10 2.36 41.93 31.57
CA ALA A 10 1.88 41.36 30.30
C ALA A 10 2.70 41.88 29.10
N GLU A 11 2.96 43.19 29.07
CA GLU A 11 3.78 43.84 28.04
C GLU A 11 5.24 43.39 28.12
N HIS A 12 5.82 43.33 29.33
CA HIS A 12 7.19 42.84 29.55
C HIS A 12 7.38 41.37 29.09
N ALA A 13 6.41 40.51 29.38
CA ALA A 13 6.49 39.09 29.08
C ALA A 13 5.97 38.70 27.69
N GLY A 14 5.42 39.65 26.92
CA GLY A 14 4.84 39.40 25.60
C GLY A 14 3.62 38.46 25.61
N ILE A 15 2.89 38.40 26.74
CA ILE A 15 1.71 37.53 26.92
C ILE A 15 0.45 38.36 27.14
N SER A 16 -0.72 37.80 26.83
CA SER A 16 -1.99 38.52 27.01
C SER A 16 -2.28 38.78 28.50
N ARG A 17 -2.98 39.88 28.80
CA ARG A 17 -3.41 40.20 30.18
C ARG A 17 -4.23 39.08 30.81
N GLY A 18 -5.07 38.40 30.02
CA GLY A 18 -5.83 37.23 30.49
C GLY A 18 -4.92 36.04 30.89
N ALA A 19 -3.79 35.85 30.20
CA ALA A 19 -2.79 34.87 30.58
C ALA A 19 -2.10 35.22 31.91
N VAL A 20 -1.81 36.50 32.15
CA VAL A 20 -1.27 36.98 33.44
C VAL A 20 -2.26 36.75 34.57
N GLN A 21 -3.54 37.06 34.37
CA GLN A 21 -4.60 36.82 35.37
C GLN A 21 -4.77 35.33 35.70
N LYS A 22 -4.73 34.46 34.68
CA LYS A 22 -4.76 33.01 34.89
C LYS A 22 -3.52 32.53 35.64
N ALA A 23 -2.33 33.03 35.29
CA ALA A 23 -1.08 32.68 35.96
C ALA A 23 -1.09 33.11 37.43
N ARG A 24 -1.63 34.29 37.75
CA ARG A 24 -1.86 34.77 39.11
C ARG A 24 -2.82 33.85 39.88
N LYS A 25 -3.96 33.48 39.27
CA LYS A 25 -4.95 32.58 39.89
C LYS A 25 -4.43 31.16 40.13
N THR A 26 -3.42 30.74 39.37
CA THR A 26 -2.83 29.39 39.46
C THR A 26 -1.52 29.40 40.28
N ASP A 27 -1.22 30.48 41.01
CA ASP A 27 0.01 30.67 41.81
C ASP A 27 1.32 30.49 41.02
N ARG A 28 1.28 30.77 39.71
CA ARG A 28 2.42 30.65 38.79
C ARG A 28 3.25 31.94 38.69
N LEU A 29 2.84 33.01 39.37
CA LEU A 29 3.58 34.27 39.46
C LEU A 29 4.13 34.47 40.88
N VAL A 30 5.27 35.14 40.98
CA VAL A 30 5.84 35.55 42.26
C VAL A 30 5.38 36.97 42.54
N LEU A 31 4.66 37.15 43.64
CA LEU A 31 4.17 38.44 44.10
C LEU A 31 5.01 38.95 45.26
N PHE A 32 5.17 40.26 45.36
CA PHE A 32 5.70 40.92 46.55
C PHE A 32 4.64 40.98 47.66
N ALA A 33 5.05 41.34 48.88
CA ALA A 33 4.15 41.42 50.05
C ALA A 33 3.04 42.46 49.90
N ASP A 34 3.22 43.44 49.01
CA ASP A 34 2.23 44.46 48.63
C ASP A 34 1.27 43.99 47.51
N GLY A 35 1.41 42.75 47.02
CA GLY A 35 0.60 42.16 45.96
C GLY A 35 1.02 42.52 44.53
N SER A 36 2.11 43.27 44.35
CA SER A 36 2.67 43.60 43.03
C SER A 36 3.50 42.45 42.44
N ILE A 37 3.65 42.38 41.11
CA ILE A 37 4.33 41.26 40.45
C ILE A 37 5.84 41.47 40.43
N ASN A 38 6.59 40.50 40.95
CA ASN A 38 8.04 40.44 40.77
C ASN A 38 8.37 39.83 39.40
N ALA A 39 8.73 40.67 38.42
CA ALA A 39 8.98 40.20 37.06
C ALA A 39 10.15 39.21 36.95
N ALA A 40 11.30 39.53 37.55
CA ALA A 40 12.48 38.67 37.47
C ALA A 40 12.23 37.28 38.08
N ALA A 41 11.57 37.22 39.25
CA ALA A 41 11.24 35.96 39.89
C ALA A 41 10.09 35.21 39.18
N SER A 42 9.15 35.93 38.55
CA SER A 42 8.06 35.31 37.79
C SER A 42 8.53 34.75 36.44
N ASP A 43 9.46 35.43 35.77
CA ASP A 43 10.02 34.99 34.49
C ASP A 43 10.93 33.76 34.65
N THR A 44 11.73 33.71 35.72
CA THR A 44 12.51 32.51 36.06
C THR A 44 11.62 31.31 36.37
N ARG A 45 10.56 31.49 37.16
CA ARG A 45 9.56 30.44 37.44
C ARG A 45 8.82 29.99 36.19
N ARG A 46 8.51 30.91 35.26
CA ARG A 46 7.90 30.57 33.97
C ARG A 46 8.86 29.77 33.09
N GLY A 47 10.15 30.13 33.06
CA GLY A 47 11.19 29.39 32.35
C GLY A 47 11.30 27.94 32.83
N SER A 48 11.26 27.70 34.14
CA SER A 48 11.35 26.35 34.71
C SER A 48 10.06 25.51 34.57
N ALA A 49 8.89 26.17 34.49
CA ALA A 49 7.60 25.48 34.44
C ALA A 49 7.07 25.27 33.00
N THR A 50 7.77 25.76 31.98
CA THR A 50 7.33 25.64 30.60
C THR A 50 7.95 24.42 29.93
N ASP A 51 7.10 23.47 29.59
CA ASP A 51 7.44 22.28 28.81
C ASP A 51 7.86 22.67 27.38
N PRO A 52 9.09 22.32 26.93
CA PRO A 52 9.61 22.66 25.60
C PRO A 52 8.73 22.14 24.46
N ASP A 53 8.06 21.00 24.61
CA ASP A 53 7.19 20.43 23.58
C ASP A 53 5.92 21.27 23.33
N GLN A 54 5.46 22.03 24.33
CA GLN A 54 4.32 22.93 24.17
C GLN A 54 4.72 24.22 23.45
N GLN A 55 5.97 24.67 23.58
CA GLN A 55 6.47 25.84 22.84
C GLN A 55 6.64 25.57 21.34
N ILE A 56 7.10 24.37 20.97
CA ILE A 56 7.29 23.98 19.57
C ILE A 56 5.94 23.96 18.83
N ARG A 57 4.86 23.46 19.47
CA ARG A 57 3.51 23.48 18.90
C ARG A 57 2.92 24.89 18.78
N ALA A 58 3.23 25.78 19.72
CA ALA A 58 2.77 27.17 19.66
C ALA A 58 3.50 28.00 18.57
N ARG A 59 4.81 27.77 18.36
CA ARG A 59 5.57 28.42 17.28
C ARG A 59 5.33 27.78 15.90
N GLY A 60 5.03 26.49 15.85
CA GLY A 60 4.75 25.77 14.60
C GLY A 60 3.48 26.21 13.86
N GLY A 61 2.63 27.03 14.47
CA GLY A 61 1.42 27.59 13.84
C GLY A 61 1.62 28.87 13.02
N LEU A 62 2.83 29.44 12.98
CA LEU A 62 3.09 30.73 12.29
C LEU A 62 4.17 30.65 11.18
N SER A 63 4.53 29.45 10.72
CA SER A 63 5.58 29.23 9.69
C SER A 63 5.05 28.62 8.39
N ALA A 64 3.91 29.10 7.90
CA ALA A 64 3.45 28.77 6.54
C ALA A 64 2.81 29.99 5.86
N THR A 65 3.52 31.12 5.85
CA THR A 65 3.27 32.22 4.91
C THR A 65 4.28 32.12 3.79
N GLY A 66 3.94 31.33 2.77
CA GLY A 66 4.51 31.51 1.44
C GLY A 66 3.85 32.73 0.80
N ASP A 67 4.66 33.69 0.37
CA ASP A 67 4.22 34.87 -0.37
C ASP A 67 3.52 34.47 -1.68
N GLY A 68 2.28 34.93 -1.84
CA GLY A 68 1.51 34.89 -3.07
C GLY A 68 0.30 35.83 -2.94
N PRO A 69 0.08 36.78 -3.87
CA PRO A 69 -0.77 37.92 -3.60
C PRO A 69 -2.27 37.62 -3.76
N ALA A 70 -3.03 38.14 -2.79
CA ALA A 70 -4.40 38.62 -2.86
C ALA A 70 -5.44 37.76 -3.61
N ALA A 71 -6.17 36.94 -2.84
CA ALA A 71 -7.60 36.76 -3.05
C ALA A 71 -8.31 36.75 -1.69
N SER A 72 -9.06 37.82 -1.45
CA SER A 72 -9.99 38.01 -0.36
C SER A 72 -11.00 36.86 -0.29
N GLY A 73 -10.94 36.06 0.78
CA GLY A 73 -11.85 34.95 0.99
C GLY A 73 -11.83 34.52 2.45
N SER A 74 -12.54 35.29 3.28
CA SER A 74 -12.90 34.89 4.65
C SER A 74 -13.69 33.57 4.59
N GLY A 75 -13.01 32.47 4.84
CA GLY A 75 -13.53 31.10 4.78
C GLY A 75 -12.86 30.19 5.80
N SER A 76 -13.08 30.50 7.08
CA SER A 76 -12.70 29.69 8.24
C SER A 76 -13.11 28.21 8.12
N GLY A 77 -12.12 27.31 8.00
CA GLY A 77 -11.88 26.26 9.00
C GLY A 77 -12.73 24.97 9.02
N SER A 78 -13.78 24.82 8.20
CA SER A 78 -14.61 23.59 8.24
C SER A 78 -14.39 22.59 7.10
N GLY A 79 -13.90 23.02 5.93
CA GLY A 79 -13.61 22.15 4.79
C GLY A 79 -12.33 21.32 4.95
N ASP A 80 -11.26 21.95 5.44
CA ASP A 80 -9.97 21.29 5.63
C ASP A 80 -9.94 20.39 6.86
N SER A 81 -10.71 20.72 7.90
CA SER A 81 -10.87 19.86 9.08
C SER A 81 -11.68 18.60 8.77
N THR A 82 -12.75 18.70 7.96
CA THR A 82 -13.46 17.50 7.47
C THR A 82 -12.60 16.69 6.50
N SER A 83 -11.83 17.33 5.62
CA SER A 83 -10.88 16.68 4.72
C SER A 83 -9.77 15.94 5.51
N TYR A 84 -9.22 16.59 6.54
CA TYR A 84 -8.21 16.01 7.42
C TYR A 84 -8.74 14.84 8.26
N ILE A 85 -9.95 14.96 8.83
CA ILE A 85 -10.60 13.86 9.57
C ILE A 85 -10.86 12.68 8.64
N LYS A 86 -11.34 12.93 7.41
CA LYS A 86 -11.51 11.90 6.38
C LYS A 86 -10.18 11.26 5.99
N ALA A 87 -9.14 12.04 5.75
CA ALA A 87 -7.81 11.55 5.39
C ALA A 87 -7.19 10.70 6.52
N ARG A 88 -7.33 11.14 7.78
CA ARG A 88 -6.86 10.38 8.94
C ARG A 88 -7.62 9.06 9.10
N THR A 89 -8.92 9.08 8.88
CA THR A 89 -9.77 7.87 8.92
C THR A 89 -9.42 6.92 7.78
N ALA A 90 -9.19 7.43 6.57
CA ALA A 90 -8.74 6.62 5.44
C ALA A 90 -7.38 5.97 5.72
N LEU A 91 -6.43 6.73 6.26
CA LEU A 91 -5.11 6.20 6.63
C LEU A 91 -5.20 5.06 7.65
N THR A 92 -6.01 5.21 8.69
CA THR A 92 -6.16 4.15 9.70
C THR A 92 -6.85 2.91 9.12
N VAL A 93 -7.82 3.08 8.22
CA VAL A 93 -8.46 1.96 7.49
C VAL A 93 -7.43 1.24 6.62
N TYR A 94 -6.63 1.96 5.84
CA TYR A 94 -5.59 1.34 5.00
C TYR A 94 -4.52 0.63 5.83
N GLN A 95 -4.08 1.23 6.95
CA GLN A 95 -3.15 0.58 7.88
C GLN A 95 -3.75 -0.70 8.50
N ALA A 96 -5.04 -0.69 8.83
CA ALA A 96 -5.73 -1.87 9.33
C ALA A 96 -5.81 -2.97 8.25
N GLN A 97 -6.12 -2.61 7.00
CA GLN A 97 -6.13 -3.53 5.86
C GLN A 97 -4.75 -4.11 5.58
N GLU A 98 -3.70 -3.29 5.59
CA GLU A 98 -2.32 -3.74 5.38
C GLU A 98 -1.88 -4.72 6.49
N ARG A 99 -2.18 -4.40 7.76
CA ARG A 99 -1.93 -5.32 8.88
C ARG A 99 -2.69 -6.63 8.70
N GLN A 100 -3.96 -6.58 8.29
CA GLN A 100 -4.76 -7.77 8.03
C GLN A 100 -4.14 -8.63 6.92
N LEU A 101 -3.71 -8.03 5.80
CA LEU A 101 -3.02 -8.73 4.73
C LEU A 101 -1.67 -9.30 5.19
N SER A 102 -0.92 -8.57 6.03
CA SER A 102 0.35 -9.06 6.60
C SER A 102 0.13 -10.28 7.50
N ILE A 103 -0.97 -10.30 8.26
CA ILE A 103 -1.38 -11.42 9.10
C ILE A 103 -1.78 -12.61 8.23
N GLN A 104 -2.55 -12.40 7.17
CA GLN A 104 -2.92 -13.45 6.22
C GLN A 104 -1.71 -14.04 5.49
N LYS A 105 -0.76 -13.18 5.08
CA LYS A 105 0.54 -13.60 4.52
C LYS A 105 1.31 -14.47 5.50
N LYS A 106 1.50 -14.01 6.74
CA LYS A 106 2.21 -14.76 7.79
C LYS A 106 1.52 -16.07 8.16
N LYS A 107 0.19 -16.12 8.07
CA LYS A 107 -0.59 -17.35 8.27
C LYS A 107 -0.59 -18.29 7.06
N GLY A 108 -0.03 -17.89 5.92
CA GLY A 108 -0.02 -18.71 4.70
C GLY A 108 -1.39 -18.87 4.03
N VAL A 109 -2.39 -18.05 4.41
CA VAL A 109 -3.79 -18.14 3.91
C VAL A 109 -4.07 -17.11 2.80
N LEU A 110 -3.04 -16.39 2.33
CA LEU A 110 -3.25 -15.35 1.30
C LEU A 110 -3.84 -15.92 0.00
N VAL A 111 -3.51 -17.18 -0.31
CA VAL A 111 -4.04 -17.90 -1.46
C VAL A 111 -4.77 -19.12 -0.98
N ASP A 112 -6.00 -19.31 -1.46
CA ASP A 112 -6.73 -20.56 -1.31
C ASP A 112 -6.01 -21.64 -2.13
N ARG A 113 -5.21 -22.45 -1.43
CA ARG A 113 -4.43 -23.53 -2.02
C ARG A 113 -5.32 -24.52 -2.76
N ALA A 114 -6.47 -24.88 -2.21
CA ALA A 114 -7.38 -25.84 -2.83
C ALA A 114 -7.93 -25.30 -4.16
N ARG A 115 -8.25 -24.00 -4.20
CA ARG A 115 -8.67 -23.33 -5.44
C ARG A 115 -7.53 -23.26 -6.46
N ALA A 116 -6.31 -22.92 -6.03
CA ALA A 116 -5.15 -22.86 -6.91
C ALA A 116 -4.83 -24.23 -7.51
N GLU A 117 -4.79 -25.28 -6.70
CA GLU A 117 -4.60 -26.67 -7.15
C GLU A 117 -5.67 -27.07 -8.16
N THR A 118 -6.94 -26.80 -7.87
CA THR A 118 -8.05 -27.10 -8.79
C THR A 118 -7.88 -26.42 -10.15
N LEU A 119 -7.43 -25.15 -10.17
CA LEU A 119 -7.19 -24.43 -11.42
C LEU A 119 -6.02 -25.01 -12.20
N VAL A 120 -4.91 -25.35 -11.53
CA VAL A 120 -3.74 -25.96 -12.17
C VAL A 120 -4.08 -27.34 -12.74
N PHE A 121 -4.75 -28.19 -11.97
CA PHE A 121 -5.19 -29.51 -12.45
C PHE A 121 -6.14 -29.39 -13.64
N ARG A 122 -7.05 -28.41 -13.63
CA ARG A 122 -7.95 -28.17 -14.77
C ARG A 122 -7.17 -27.77 -16.02
N LEU A 123 -6.23 -26.83 -15.89
CA LEU A 123 -5.41 -26.38 -17.01
C LEU A 123 -4.56 -27.51 -17.58
N ALA A 124 -3.84 -28.24 -16.72
CA ALA A 124 -3.03 -29.39 -17.14
C ALA A 124 -3.88 -30.48 -17.82
N ARG A 125 -5.11 -30.69 -17.33
CA ARG A 125 -6.03 -31.65 -17.95
C ARG A 125 -6.47 -31.21 -19.33
N GLN A 126 -6.78 -29.92 -19.51
CA GLN A 126 -7.13 -29.36 -20.83
C GLN A 126 -5.98 -29.52 -21.82
N GLU A 127 -4.75 -29.23 -21.41
CA GLU A 127 -3.56 -29.41 -22.24
C GLU A 127 -3.37 -30.88 -22.63
N ARG A 128 -3.43 -31.81 -21.66
CA ARG A 128 -3.35 -33.25 -21.94
C ARG A 128 -4.43 -33.70 -22.93
N ASP A 129 -5.69 -33.31 -22.73
CA ASP A 129 -6.78 -33.70 -23.62
C ASP A 129 -6.60 -33.14 -25.04
N LEU A 130 -6.04 -31.93 -25.18
CA LEU A 130 -5.68 -31.36 -26.48
C LEU A 130 -4.61 -32.20 -27.19
N TRP A 131 -3.56 -32.62 -26.48
CA TRP A 131 -2.50 -33.45 -27.05
C TRP A 131 -2.98 -34.85 -27.39
N VAL A 132 -3.77 -35.49 -26.53
CA VAL A 132 -4.31 -36.85 -26.78
C VAL A 132 -5.25 -36.87 -27.99
N THR A 133 -6.03 -35.81 -28.21
CA THR A 133 -6.94 -35.70 -29.36
C THR A 133 -6.31 -35.06 -30.60
N TRP A 134 -5.05 -34.62 -30.53
CA TRP A 134 -4.39 -33.96 -31.65
C TRP A 134 -4.10 -34.90 -32.83
N PRO A 135 -3.57 -36.14 -32.65
CA PRO A 135 -3.32 -37.07 -33.75
C PRO A 135 -4.55 -37.34 -34.62
N THR A 136 -5.73 -37.51 -34.01
CA THR A 136 -6.97 -37.77 -34.74
C THR A 136 -7.41 -36.61 -35.62
N ARG A 137 -7.11 -35.36 -35.22
CA ARG A 137 -7.42 -34.15 -36.00
C ARG A 137 -6.45 -33.92 -37.15
N VAL A 138 -5.18 -34.28 -36.97
CA VAL A 138 -4.11 -33.87 -37.88
C VAL A 138 -3.64 -34.99 -38.81
N ALA A 139 -3.85 -36.27 -38.46
CA ALA A 139 -3.39 -37.40 -39.27
C ALA A 139 -3.90 -37.36 -40.72
N ALA A 140 -5.16 -37.01 -40.95
CA ALA A 140 -5.70 -36.91 -42.31
C ALA A 140 -5.03 -35.80 -43.13
N LEU A 141 -4.79 -34.63 -42.52
CA LEU A 141 -4.15 -33.49 -43.17
C LEU A 141 -2.67 -33.78 -43.47
N MET A 142 -1.95 -34.34 -42.50
CA MET A 142 -0.55 -34.71 -42.67
C MET A 142 -0.38 -35.83 -43.70
N ALA A 143 -1.25 -36.84 -43.72
CA ALA A 143 -1.18 -37.93 -44.70
C ALA A 143 -1.40 -37.40 -46.13
N ALA A 144 -2.37 -36.50 -46.31
CA ALA A 144 -2.62 -35.86 -47.61
C ALA A 144 -1.43 -35.00 -48.06
N GLN A 145 -0.90 -34.17 -47.17
CA GLN A 145 0.26 -33.31 -47.46
C GLN A 145 1.50 -34.14 -47.80
N LEU A 146 1.80 -35.16 -46.99
CA LEU A 146 2.99 -35.99 -47.18
C LEU A 146 2.87 -36.86 -48.44
N SER A 147 1.67 -37.36 -48.76
CA SER A 147 1.43 -38.06 -50.04
C SER A 147 1.72 -37.15 -51.22
N ALA A 148 1.19 -35.91 -51.22
CA ALA A 148 1.42 -34.95 -52.29
C ALA A 148 2.89 -34.51 -52.45
N ASP A 149 3.60 -34.35 -51.34
CA ASP A 149 5.03 -33.98 -51.37
C ASP A 149 5.92 -35.15 -51.81
N MET A 150 5.58 -36.39 -51.44
CA MET A 150 6.29 -37.58 -51.90
C MET A 150 6.07 -37.86 -53.39
N GLU A 151 4.86 -37.62 -53.91
CA GLU A 151 4.57 -37.73 -55.35
C GLU A 151 5.44 -36.78 -56.17
N LYS A 152 5.58 -35.52 -55.74
CA LYS A 152 6.47 -34.55 -56.41
C LYS A 152 7.94 -34.93 -56.35
N ALA A 153 8.39 -35.54 -55.25
CA ALA A 153 9.79 -35.90 -55.07
C ALA A 153 10.18 -37.19 -55.82
N SER A 154 9.25 -38.15 -55.94
CA SER A 154 9.53 -39.48 -56.46
C SER A 154 8.95 -39.75 -57.86
N ASP A 155 8.16 -38.83 -58.43
CA ASP A 155 7.41 -39.01 -59.70
C ASP A 155 6.54 -40.29 -59.72
N LYS A 156 6.20 -40.81 -58.54
CA LYS A 156 5.41 -42.02 -58.34
C LYS A 156 4.28 -41.72 -57.36
N ALA A 157 3.09 -42.23 -57.66
CA ALA A 157 1.95 -42.17 -56.75
C ALA A 157 2.29 -42.88 -55.43
N VAL A 158 2.36 -42.12 -54.33
CA VAL A 158 2.58 -42.64 -52.97
C VAL A 158 1.40 -42.22 -52.13
N THR A 159 0.64 -43.19 -51.64
CA THR A 159 -0.49 -42.96 -50.74
C THR A 159 -0.12 -43.39 -49.34
N ILE A 160 -0.32 -42.49 -48.38
CA ILE A 160 -0.08 -42.76 -46.97
C ILE A 160 -1.43 -42.99 -46.29
N GLU A 161 -1.60 -44.18 -45.72
CA GLU A 161 -2.82 -44.49 -44.99
C GLU A 161 -2.94 -43.64 -43.72
N THR A 162 -4.05 -42.92 -43.61
CA THR A 162 -4.36 -42.04 -42.47
C THR A 162 -4.34 -42.79 -41.15
N ALA A 163 -4.83 -44.03 -41.13
CA ALA A 163 -4.87 -44.89 -39.93
C ALA A 163 -3.46 -45.25 -39.44
N ILE A 164 -2.52 -45.54 -40.35
CA ILE A 164 -1.14 -45.85 -39.99
C ILE A 164 -0.47 -44.60 -39.40
N LEU A 165 -0.63 -43.45 -40.06
CA LEU A 165 -0.04 -42.20 -39.59
C LEU A 165 -0.61 -41.78 -38.22
N GLN A 166 -1.93 -41.91 -38.03
CA GLN A 166 -2.57 -41.64 -36.74
C GLN A 166 -1.97 -42.51 -35.64
N ARG A 167 -1.83 -43.83 -35.86
CA ARG A 167 -1.26 -44.75 -34.88
C ARG A 167 0.18 -44.38 -34.51
N VAL A 168 1.02 -44.04 -35.49
CA VAL A 168 2.42 -43.62 -35.25
C VAL A 168 2.45 -42.32 -34.44
N LEU A 169 1.63 -41.34 -34.80
CA LEU A 169 1.54 -40.08 -34.05
C LEU A 169 1.04 -40.31 -32.62
N GLU A 170 0.04 -41.17 -32.41
CA GLU A 170 -0.45 -41.51 -31.08
C GLU A 170 0.63 -42.15 -30.21
N THR A 171 1.42 -43.08 -30.75
CA THR A 171 2.54 -43.70 -30.03
C THR A 171 3.56 -42.65 -29.59
N HIS A 172 4.03 -41.81 -30.52
CA HIS A 172 5.03 -40.80 -30.19
C HIS A 172 4.51 -39.71 -29.26
N VAL A 173 3.27 -39.26 -29.43
CA VAL A 173 2.66 -38.28 -28.51
C VAL A 173 2.56 -38.87 -27.09
N ARG A 174 2.20 -40.15 -26.95
CA ARG A 174 2.17 -40.82 -25.64
C ARG A 174 3.55 -40.92 -25.02
N GLU A 175 4.55 -41.38 -25.77
CA GLU A 175 5.95 -41.45 -25.30
C GLU A 175 6.45 -40.08 -24.81
N GLN A 176 6.14 -39.00 -25.53
CA GLN A 176 6.53 -37.63 -25.13
C GLN A 176 5.80 -37.17 -23.86
N LEU A 177 4.49 -37.45 -23.75
CA LEU A 177 3.72 -37.13 -22.55
C LEU A 177 4.20 -37.91 -21.33
N ASP A 178 4.58 -39.17 -21.50
CA ASP A 178 5.13 -40.02 -20.44
C ASP A 178 6.51 -39.51 -19.99
N ALA A 179 7.39 -39.16 -20.93
CA ALA A 179 8.69 -38.56 -20.60
C ALA A 179 8.56 -37.23 -19.84
N LEU A 180 7.55 -36.40 -20.17
CA LEU A 180 7.26 -35.17 -19.44
C LEU A 180 6.73 -35.43 -18.02
N ALA A 181 6.03 -36.54 -17.81
CA ALA A 181 5.56 -36.94 -16.49
C ALA A 181 6.72 -37.32 -15.56
N ASP A 182 7.75 -37.98 -16.10
CA ASP A 182 8.96 -38.36 -15.34
C ASP A 182 9.83 -37.15 -14.96
N LEU A 183 9.75 -36.06 -15.73
CA LEU A 183 10.64 -34.90 -15.62
C LEU A 183 10.24 -33.86 -14.56
N ARG A 184 9.06 -33.94 -13.93
CA ARG A 184 8.59 -32.88 -13.02
C ARG A 184 7.76 -33.39 -11.85
N VAL A 185 8.38 -33.51 -10.67
CA VAL A 185 8.15 -32.64 -9.50
C VAL A 185 9.38 -32.72 -8.57
N SER A 186 10.48 -32.05 -8.90
CA SER A 186 11.48 -31.65 -7.89
C SER A 186 11.11 -30.25 -7.39
N LEU A 187 10.32 -30.21 -6.32
CA LEU A 187 10.13 -28.99 -5.53
C LEU A 187 11.23 -28.98 -4.46
N GLU A 188 12.41 -28.47 -4.83
CA GLU A 188 13.37 -27.94 -3.84
C GLU A 188 12.99 -26.52 -3.42
#